data_AF-A0AAX7U0Z3-F1
#
_entry.id   AF-A0AAX7U0Z3-F1
#
_cell.length_a   1.000
_cell.length_b   1.000
_cell.length_c   1.000
_cell.angle_alpha   90.00
_cell.angle_beta   90.00
_cell.angle_gamma   90.00
#
_symmetry.space_group_name_H-M   'P 1'
#
loop_
_entity.id
_entity.type
_entity.pdbx_description
1 polymer ?
#
loop_
_entity_poly.entity_id
_entity_poly.type
_entity_poly.pdbx_seq_one_letter_code
_entity_poly.pdbx_strand_id
1 'polypeptide(L)'
;MSPRILRTFYHCAIESILTGCITTWYGNSTAYNRKALQRVVRCSERIIGGELPSLQDIYRKRCLRKAGRIIKDSSHPSHKLFRLLPSGRRF
;
A
#
# COMPACT_ATOMS: atom_id res chain seq x y z
N MET A 1 -25.65 -12.40 -2.69
CA MET A 1 -24.59 -12.49 -1.64
C MET A 1 -24.57 -11.19 -0.85
N SER A 2 -24.32 -11.24 0.46
CA SER A 2 -24.20 -10.02 1.27
C SER A 2 -22.95 -9.22 0.87
N PRO A 3 -23.04 -7.89 0.65
CA PRO A 3 -21.87 -7.04 0.39
C PRO A 3 -20.77 -7.15 1.46
N ARG A 4 -21.15 -7.45 2.70
CA ARG A 4 -20.21 -7.70 3.80
C ARG A 4 -19.34 -8.94 3.55
N ILE A 5 -19.96 -10.03 3.10
CA ILE A 5 -19.25 -11.29 2.78
C ILE A 5 -18.29 -11.08 1.60
N LEU A 6 -18.75 -10.37 0.56
CA LEU A 6 -17.92 -10.06 -0.60
C LEU A 6 -16.72 -9.16 -0.24
N ARG A 7 -16.92 -8.16 0.62
CA ARG A 7 -15.81 -7.34 1.16
C ARG A 7 -14.82 -8.17 1.97
N THR A 8 -15.31 -9.02 2.87
CA THR A 8 -14.43 -9.91 3.65
C THR A 8 -13.62 -10.82 2.73
N PHE A 9 -14.25 -11.42 1.72
CA PHE A 9 -13.56 -12.24 0.72
C PHE A 9 -12.49 -11.43 -0.04
N TYR A 10 -12.82 -10.22 -0.49
CA TYR A 10 -11.86 -9.34 -1.14
C TYR A 10 -10.64 -9.07 -0.25
N HIS A 11 -10.85 -8.67 1.01
CA HIS A 11 -9.76 -8.36 1.92
C HIS A 11 -8.87 -9.58 2.20
N CYS A 12 -9.48 -10.74 2.46
CA CYS A 12 -8.76 -11.95 2.85
C CYS A 12 -8.03 -12.61 1.67
N ALA A 13 -8.59 -12.62 0.46
CA ALA A 13 -8.06 -13.36 -0.67
C ALA A 13 -7.38 -12.47 -1.73
N ILE A 14 -8.03 -11.38 -2.13
CA ILE A 14 -7.56 -10.55 -3.25
C ILE A 14 -6.58 -9.49 -2.75
N GLU A 15 -7.00 -8.68 -1.78
CA GLU A 15 -6.18 -7.59 -1.23
C GLU A 15 -4.92 -8.13 -0.55
N SER A 16 -5.01 -9.25 0.16
CA SER A 16 -3.85 -9.88 0.83
C SER A 16 -2.74 -10.24 -0.17
N ILE A 17 -3.09 -10.87 -1.28
CA ILE A 17 -2.15 -11.24 -2.36
C ILE A 17 -1.65 -9.98 -3.08
N LEU A 18 -2.58 -9.14 -3.56
CA LEU A 18 -2.20 -7.93 -4.31
C LEU A 18 -1.30 -7.01 -3.51
N THR A 19 -1.48 -6.93 -2.19
CA THR A 19 -0.74 -5.99 -1.35
C THR A 19 0.42 -6.65 -0.61
N GLY A 20 0.66 -7.96 -0.81
CA GLY A 20 1.81 -8.66 -0.29
C GLY A 20 3.10 -7.94 -0.66
N CYS A 21 3.91 -7.58 0.34
CA CYS A 21 5.16 -6.81 0.16
C CYS A 21 5.03 -5.57 -0.77
N ILE A 22 3.88 -4.92 -0.84
CA ILE A 22 3.64 -3.80 -1.79
C ILE A 22 4.66 -2.66 -1.71
N THR A 23 5.28 -2.45 -0.56
CA THR A 23 6.34 -1.44 -0.40
C THR A 23 7.60 -1.75 -1.20
N THR A 24 7.86 -3.02 -1.55
CA THR A 24 9.07 -3.42 -2.31
C THR A 24 8.82 -3.48 -3.81
N TRP A 25 7.64 -3.92 -4.26
CA TRP A 25 7.38 -4.11 -5.69
C TRP A 25 6.68 -2.92 -6.36
N TYR A 26 5.81 -2.18 -5.67
CA TYR A 26 4.97 -1.17 -6.33
C TYR A 26 5.78 -0.03 -6.93
N GLY A 27 6.78 0.47 -6.21
CA GLY A 27 7.70 1.51 -6.70
C GLY A 27 8.50 1.08 -7.94
N ASN A 28 8.85 -0.21 -8.01
CA ASN A 28 9.65 -0.81 -9.10
C ASN A 28 8.79 -1.27 -10.29
N SER A 29 7.47 -1.24 -10.17
CA SER A 29 6.56 -1.71 -11.22
C SER A 29 6.31 -0.66 -12.30
N THR A 30 6.11 -1.09 -13.54
CA THR A 30 5.77 -0.18 -14.65
C THR A 30 4.36 0.39 -14.47
N ALA A 31 4.09 1.55 -15.08
CA ALA A 31 2.75 2.13 -15.08
C ALA A 31 1.71 1.18 -15.71
N TYR A 32 2.12 0.39 -16.70
CA TYR A 32 1.29 -0.65 -17.31
C TYR A 32 0.90 -1.73 -16.28
N ASN A 33 1.87 -2.27 -15.54
CA ASN A 33 1.62 -3.28 -14.51
C ASN A 33 0.70 -2.74 -13.40
N ARG A 34 0.92 -1.50 -12.93
CA ARG A 34 0.06 -0.85 -11.93
C ARG A 34 -1.37 -0.70 -12.42
N LYS A 35 -1.56 -0.25 -13.67
CA LYS A 35 -2.90 -0.15 -14.28
C LYS A 35 -3.56 -1.52 -14.39
N ALA A 36 -2.81 -2.57 -14.74
CA ALA A 36 -3.33 -3.93 -14.83
C ALA A 36 -3.82 -4.46 -13.48
N LEU A 37 -3.02 -4.31 -12.42
CA LEU A 37 -3.40 -4.74 -11.08
C LEU A 37 -4.56 -3.90 -10.51
N GLN A 38 -4.61 -2.60 -10.80
CA GLN A 38 -5.73 -1.75 -10.38
C GLN A 38 -7.06 -2.16 -11.06
N ARG A 39 -7.04 -2.77 -12.25
CA ARG A 39 -8.26 -3.33 -12.87
C ARG A 39 -8.87 -4.45 -12.04
N VAL A 40 -8.06 -5.23 -11.31
CA VAL A 40 -8.57 -6.26 -10.39
C VAL A 40 -9.39 -5.62 -9.28
N VAL A 41 -8.86 -4.58 -8.65
CA VAL A 41 -9.58 -3.80 -7.62
C VAL A 41 -10.89 -3.23 -8.18
N ARG A 42 -10.84 -2.60 -9.36
CA ARG A 42 -12.04 -2.05 -10.01
C ARG A 42 -13.08 -3.10 -10.36
N CYS A 43 -12.65 -4.32 -10.71
CA CYS A 43 -13.57 -5.43 -10.92
C CYS A 43 -14.26 -5.81 -9.61
N SER A 44 -13.50 -5.91 -8.52
CA SER A 44 -14.04 -6.17 -7.19
C SER A 44 -15.03 -5.09 -6.73
N GLU A 45 -14.74 -3.81 -6.97
CA GLU A 45 -15.66 -2.69 -6.67
C GLU A 45 -17.02 -2.86 -7.34
N ARG A 46 -17.02 -3.23 -8.63
CA ARG A 46 -18.26 -3.47 -9.40
C ARG A 46 -19.04 -4.68 -8.87
N ILE A 47 -18.35 -5.76 -8.50
CA ILE A 47 -18.99 -6.98 -7.96
C ILE A 47 -19.58 -6.72 -6.56
N ILE A 48 -18.85 -6.00 -5.72
CA ILE A 48 -19.27 -5.68 -4.35
C ILE A 48 -20.36 -4.60 -4.34
N GLY A 49 -20.35 -3.69 -5.32
CA GLY A 49 -21.21 -2.51 -5.35
C GLY A 49 -20.74 -1.41 -4.39
N GLY A 50 -19.43 -1.23 -4.23
CA GLY A 50 -18.89 -0.17 -3.38
C GLY A 50 -17.40 0.07 -3.58
N GLU A 51 -16.94 1.25 -3.15
CA GLU A 51 -15.56 1.68 -3.31
C GLU A 51 -14.58 0.84 -2.49
N LEU A 52 -13.40 0.63 -3.06
CA LEU A 52 -12.26 -0.03 -2.45
C LEU A 52 -11.02 0.87 -2.56
N PRO A 53 -10.09 0.81 -1.59
CA PRO A 53 -8.87 1.61 -1.66
C PRO A 53 -8.03 1.26 -2.88
N SER A 54 -7.51 2.28 -3.56
CA SER A 54 -6.60 2.06 -4.69
C SER A 54 -5.28 1.43 -4.24
N LEU A 55 -4.59 0.71 -5.14
CA LEU A 55 -3.27 0.16 -4.83
C LEU A 55 -2.26 1.28 -4.49
N GLN A 56 -2.42 2.46 -5.09
CA GLN A 56 -1.60 3.62 -4.79
C GLN A 56 -1.80 4.12 -3.35
N ASP A 57 -3.05 4.17 -2.88
CA ASP A 57 -3.36 4.58 -1.52
C ASP A 57 -2.85 3.58 -0.50
N ILE A 58 -3.02 2.28 -0.76
CA ILE A 58 -2.50 1.22 0.10
C ILE A 58 -0.97 1.29 0.16
N TYR A 59 -0.31 1.43 -0.99
CA TYR A 59 1.14 1.61 -1.07
C TYR A 59 1.60 2.82 -0.26
N ARG A 60 1.02 4.00 -0.51
CA ARG A 60 1.37 5.24 0.21
C ARG A 60 1.20 5.09 1.72
N LYS A 61 0.05 4.57 2.17
CA LYS A 61 -0.24 4.36 3.59
C LYS A 61 0.77 3.40 4.24
N ARG A 62 1.15 2.32 3.54
CA ARG A 62 2.13 1.36 4.04
C ARG A 62 3.55 1.92 4.06
N CYS A 63 3.96 2.69 3.05
CA CYS A 63 5.25 3.39 3.03
C CYS A 63 5.37 4.38 4.18
N LEU A 64 4.36 5.23 4.39
CA LEU A 64 4.35 6.17 5.51
C LEU A 64 4.42 5.46 6.86
N ARG A 65 3.65 4.39 7.05
CA ARG A 65 3.70 3.58 8.27
C ARG A 65 5.06 2.93 8.48
N LYS A 66 5.70 2.42 7.41
CA LYS A 66 7.05 1.82 7.46
C LYS A 66 8.08 2.88 7.84
N ALA A 67 8.09 4.04 7.17
CA ALA A 67 8.98 5.15 7.48
C ALA A 67 8.80 5.64 8.92
N GLY A 68 7.56 5.81 9.38
CA GLY A 68 7.26 6.18 10.76
C GLY A 68 7.78 5.19 11.80
N ARG A 69 7.81 3.87 11.49
CA ARG A 69 8.44 2.87 12.36
C ARG A 69 9.96 3.02 12.40
N ILE A 70 10.60 3.24 11.25
CA ILE A 70 12.05 3.47 11.16
C ILE A 70 12.46 4.73 11.93
N ILE A 71 11.69 5.81 11.82
CA ILE A 71 11.95 7.06 12.54
C ILE A 71 11.85 6.85 14.06
N LYS A 72 10.87 6.06 14.53
CA LYS A 72 10.67 5.82 15.97
C LYS A 72 11.69 4.85 16.58
N ASP A 73 12.25 3.95 15.78
CA ASP A 73 13.19 2.93 16.23
C ASP A 73 14.64 3.38 15.98
N SER A 74 15.31 3.84 17.03
CA SER A 74 16.72 4.27 16.97
C SER A 74 17.71 3.14 16.68
N SER A 75 17.33 1.88 16.93
CA SER A 75 18.14 0.70 16.65
C SER A 75 18.04 0.23 15.20
N HIS A 76 17.05 0.74 14.46
CA HIS A 76 16.82 0.34 13.08
C HIS A 76 18.01 0.77 12.18
N PRO A 77 18.55 -0.10 11.30
CA PRO A 77 19.70 0.22 10.46
C PRO A 77 19.52 1.48 9.60
N SER A 78 18.32 1.67 9.07
CA SER A 78 17.95 2.84 8.27
C SER A 78 17.55 4.08 9.07
N HIS A 79 17.54 4.06 10.42
CA HIS A 79 17.10 5.20 11.23
C HIS A 79 17.85 6.50 10.89
N LYS A 80 19.18 6.39 10.69
CA LYS A 80 20.05 7.51 10.34
C LYS A 80 19.71 8.14 8.99
N LEU A 81 19.06 7.41 8.08
CA LEU A 81 18.61 7.91 6.77
C LEU A 81 17.33 8.75 6.85
N PHE A 82 16.64 8.71 7.99
CA PHE A 82 15.44 9.51 8.26
C PHE A 82 15.72 10.61 9.30
N ARG A 83 16.96 11.11 9.37
CA ARG A 83 17.35 12.21 10.26
C ARG A 83 17.22 13.53 9.50
N LEU A 84 16.39 14.45 10.00
CA LEU A 84 16.21 15.75 9.36
C LEU A 84 17.55 16.49 9.20
N LEU A 85 17.84 16.94 7.97
CA LEU A 85 19.01 17.76 7.66
C LEU A 85 18.88 19.16 8.28
N PRO A 86 19.99 19.89 8.47
CA PRO A 86 19.97 21.23 9.09
C PRO A 86 19.01 22.23 8.45
N SER A 87 18.71 22.08 7.16
CA SER A 87 17.75 22.93 6.43
C SER A 87 16.29 22.69 6.81
N GLY A 88 15.98 21.60 7.53
CA GLY A 88 14.62 21.20 7.90
C GLY A 88 13.73 20.73 6.75
N ARG A 89 14.23 20.72 5.50
CA ARG A 89 13.43 20.43 4.29
C ARG A 89 13.52 18.99 3.81
N ARG A 90 14.55 18.27 4.24
CA ARG A 90 14.83 16.89 3.81
C ARG A 90 15.37 16.11 5.00
N PHE A 91 15.20 14.80 4.93
CA PHE A 91 15.89 13.84 5.76
C PHE A 91 17.23 13.43 5.12
#